data_AF-A0A0P0FWE2-F1
#
_entry.id   AF-A0A0P0FWE2-F1
#
_cell.length_a   1.000
_cell.length_b   1.000
_cell.length_c   1.000
_cell.angle_alpha   90.00
_cell.angle_beta   90.00
_cell.angle_gamma   90.00
#
_symmetry.space_group_name_H-M   'P 1'
#
loop_
_entity.id
_entity.type
_entity.pdbx_description
1 polymer ?
#
loop_
_entity_poly.entity_id
_entity_poly.type
_entity_poly.pdbx_seq_one_letter_code
_entity_poly.pdbx_strand_id
1 'polypeptide(L)'
;MKARISCFFLLVFFFVQMVKGEDDTLWQLHTSDINAPYVGAPMANGGIGILPWKEPFSVRQVILNHVFDTDGPQGVSRVLKGINPFLMSMDVDGKEVNTECITNWKQCVDMKEATHSSSFRAAGKVDVGYSICALRNMPYAGLIRVDVKALSDVSLKVAARMDIPQEYSQPTQRFRKMRADDTQMYMLQSYAVSAHRQQKVSASSAFIFRQLYTT
;
A
#
# COMPACT_ATOMS: atom_id res chain seq x y z
N MET A 1 59.86 8.04 22.17
CA MET A 1 58.57 8.69 22.53
C MET A 1 57.73 9.04 21.28
N LYS A 2 58.30 9.69 20.25
CA LYS A 2 57.60 10.04 18.99
C LYS A 2 56.95 8.85 18.24
N ALA A 3 57.62 7.70 18.16
CA ALA A 3 57.08 6.50 17.50
C ALA A 3 55.86 5.89 18.22
N ARG A 4 55.80 5.97 19.56
CA ARG A 4 54.66 5.45 20.34
C ARG A 4 53.41 6.32 20.18
N ILE A 5 53.60 7.63 20.07
CA ILE A 5 52.52 8.60 19.78
C ILE A 5 52.01 8.42 18.35
N SER A 6 52.90 8.18 17.38
CA SER A 6 52.53 7.89 15.99
C SER A 6 51.73 6.58 15.85
N CYS A 7 52.11 5.52 16.56
CA CYS A 7 51.33 4.27 16.58
C CYS A 7 49.95 4.45 17.21
N PHE A 8 49.84 5.27 18.26
CA PHE A 8 48.56 5.56 18.90
C PHE A 8 47.61 6.32 17.96
N PHE A 9 48.11 7.32 17.22
CA PHE A 9 47.30 8.03 16.21
C PHE A 9 46.90 7.13 15.04
N LEU A 10 47.76 6.21 14.59
CA LEU A 10 47.43 5.21 13.56
C LEU A 10 46.35 4.22 14.03
N LEU A 11 46.42 3.77 15.28
CA LEU A 11 45.41 2.90 15.89
C LEU A 11 44.04 3.58 16.01
N VAL A 12 44.01 4.86 16.38
CA VAL A 12 42.77 5.66 16.45
C VAL A 12 42.18 5.86 15.04
N PHE A 13 43.02 6.12 14.03
CA PHE A 13 42.56 6.28 12.64
C PHE A 13 41.98 4.97 12.06
N PHE A 14 42.55 3.82 12.42
CA PHE A 14 41.99 2.50 12.08
C PHE A 14 40.69 2.19 12.82
N PHE A 15 40.53 2.65 14.06
CA PHE A 15 39.31 2.42 14.85
C PHE A 15 38.11 3.22 14.30
N VAL A 16 38.34 4.41 13.74
CA VAL A 16 37.28 5.25 13.14
C VAL A 16 36.78 4.68 11.81
N GLN A 17 37.58 3.85 11.11
CA GLN A 17 37.19 3.23 9.82
C GLN A 17 36.22 2.03 9.98
N MET A 18 35.95 1.57 11.21
CA MET A 18 35.10 0.40 11.49
C MET A 18 33.68 0.75 11.97
N VAL A 19 33.24 2.00 11.82
CA VAL A 19 31.80 2.32 11.92
C VAL A 19 31.21 2.23 10.51
N LYS A 20 30.93 0.99 10.05
CA LYS A 20 29.96 0.83 8.97
C LYS A 20 28.63 1.37 9.49
N GLY A 21 28.08 2.37 8.81
CA GLY A 21 26.72 2.85 9.08
C GLY A 21 25.74 1.66 9.06
N GLU A 22 24.72 1.75 9.91
CA GLU A 22 23.63 0.79 10.02
C GLU A 22 23.15 0.36 8.62
N ASP A 23 23.11 -0.94 8.36
CA ASP A 23 22.64 -1.48 7.08
C ASP A 23 21.15 -1.12 6.94
N ASP A 24 20.80 -0.32 5.94
CA ASP A 24 19.42 0.16 5.70
C ASP A 24 18.42 -1.01 5.53
N THR A 25 18.91 -2.22 5.28
CA THR A 25 18.09 -3.44 5.19
C THR A 25 17.71 -4.05 6.55
N LEU A 26 18.30 -3.61 7.67
CA LEU A 26 17.99 -4.14 9.00
C LEU A 26 16.51 -3.99 9.40
N TRP A 27 15.86 -2.96 8.86
CA TRP A 27 14.45 -2.66 9.10
C TRP A 27 13.52 -3.21 8.02
N GLN A 28 14.04 -4.05 7.11
CA GLN A 28 13.32 -4.47 5.92
C GLN A 28 13.10 -5.99 5.88
N LEU A 29 11.87 -6.39 5.59
CA LEU A 29 11.51 -7.78 5.30
C LEU A 29 11.21 -7.91 3.82
N HIS A 30 11.91 -8.80 3.11
CA HIS A 30 11.80 -8.94 1.66
C HIS A 30 11.30 -10.31 1.23
N THR A 31 10.59 -10.34 0.11
CA THR A 31 10.32 -11.55 -0.65
C THR A 31 10.31 -11.25 -2.14
N SER A 32 10.67 -12.25 -2.94
CA SER A 32 10.70 -12.16 -4.41
C SER A 32 10.19 -13.41 -5.11
N ASP A 33 9.66 -14.38 -4.35
CA ASP A 33 8.98 -15.55 -4.91
C ASP A 33 7.48 -15.42 -4.72
N ILE A 34 6.78 -15.10 -5.79
CA ILE A 34 5.32 -14.92 -5.80
C ILE A 34 4.55 -16.25 -5.65
N ASN A 35 5.20 -17.38 -5.91
CA ASN A 35 4.61 -18.72 -5.88
C ASN A 35 4.79 -19.42 -4.53
N ALA A 36 5.68 -18.89 -3.68
CA ALA A 36 5.86 -19.40 -2.33
C ALA A 36 4.57 -19.29 -1.49
N PRO A 37 4.42 -20.15 -0.45
CA PRO A 37 3.41 -19.93 0.58
C PRO A 37 3.52 -18.52 1.15
N TYR A 38 2.43 -17.76 1.11
CA TYR A 38 2.44 -16.33 1.38
C TYR A 38 1.45 -15.94 2.47
N VAL A 39 1.94 -15.18 3.45
CA VAL A 39 1.14 -14.50 4.47
C VAL A 39 1.50 -13.02 4.41
N GLY A 40 0.52 -12.19 4.09
CA GLY A 40 0.72 -10.74 3.97
C GLY A 40 1.02 -10.08 5.31
N ALA A 41 1.75 -8.98 5.26
CA ALA A 41 2.06 -8.15 6.42
C ALA A 41 1.18 -6.89 6.43
N PRO A 42 0.38 -6.65 7.48
CA PRO A 42 -0.52 -5.51 7.52
C PRO A 42 0.23 -4.20 7.81
N MET A 43 -0.26 -3.12 7.23
CA MET A 43 0.07 -1.75 7.62
C MET A 43 -1.05 -1.17 8.48
N ALA A 44 -0.73 -0.62 9.64
CA ALA A 44 -1.74 -0.10 10.56
C ALA A 44 -1.25 1.13 11.32
N ASN A 45 -2.20 1.95 11.79
CA ASN A 45 -1.95 3.15 12.59
C ASN A 45 -2.82 3.21 13.88
N GLY A 46 -3.49 2.11 14.23
CA GLY A 46 -4.43 2.03 15.36
C GLY A 46 -5.88 2.43 15.05
N GLY A 47 -6.13 3.17 13.97
CA GLY A 47 -7.48 3.48 13.47
C GLY A 47 -7.90 2.59 12.30
N ILE A 48 -6.98 2.31 11.38
CA ILE A 48 -7.15 1.42 10.23
C ILE A 48 -6.02 0.41 10.15
N GLY A 49 -6.36 -0.81 9.76
CA GLY A 49 -5.43 -1.85 9.31
C GLY A 49 -5.69 -2.17 7.84
N ILE A 50 -4.63 -2.18 7.04
CA ILE A 50 -4.66 -2.46 5.60
C ILE A 50 -3.79 -3.70 5.40
N LEU A 51 -4.31 -4.75 4.77
CA LEU A 51 -3.53 -5.96 4.45
C LEU A 51 -3.22 -6.00 2.95
N PRO A 52 -2.08 -5.41 2.51
CA PRO A 52 -1.52 -5.66 1.19
C PRO A 52 -1.40 -7.15 0.90
N TRP A 53 -1.47 -7.48 -0.39
CA TRP A 53 -1.45 -8.87 -0.82
C TRP A 53 -0.52 -9.06 -2.04
N LYS A 54 -0.34 -10.30 -2.49
CA LYS A 54 0.75 -10.63 -3.45
C LYS A 54 0.41 -10.28 -4.90
N GLU A 55 -0.85 -10.39 -5.28
CA GLU A 55 -1.35 -10.05 -6.60
C GLU A 55 -1.18 -8.53 -6.85
N PRO A 56 -0.88 -8.10 -8.09
CA PRO A 56 -0.73 -6.69 -8.43
C PRO A 56 -1.87 -5.82 -7.90
N PHE A 57 -1.50 -4.71 -7.23
CA PHE A 57 -2.45 -3.69 -6.76
C PHE A 57 -3.59 -4.22 -5.86
N SER A 58 -3.34 -5.33 -5.16
CA SER A 58 -4.33 -5.98 -4.31
C SER A 58 -4.14 -5.67 -2.82
N VAL A 59 -5.27 -5.55 -2.14
CA VAL A 59 -5.38 -5.48 -0.68
C VAL A 59 -6.43 -6.51 -0.30
N ARG A 60 -6.05 -7.49 0.51
CA ARG A 60 -6.92 -8.63 0.84
C ARG A 60 -8.06 -8.22 1.78
N GLN A 61 -7.78 -7.33 2.72
CA GLN A 61 -8.79 -6.83 3.65
C GLN A 61 -8.38 -5.50 4.27
N VAL A 62 -9.40 -4.75 4.68
CA VAL A 62 -9.27 -3.55 5.49
C VAL A 62 -10.01 -3.82 6.80
N ILE A 63 -9.43 -3.39 7.91
CA ILE A 63 -10.01 -3.48 9.23
C ILE A 63 -10.10 -2.06 9.81
N LEU A 64 -11.25 -1.70 10.36
CA LEU A 64 -11.45 -0.42 11.03
C LEU A 64 -11.56 -0.66 12.52
N ASN A 65 -10.84 0.14 13.31
CA ASN A 65 -10.97 0.09 14.75
C ASN A 65 -12.39 0.50 15.17
N HIS A 66 -12.90 -0.15 16.21
CA HIS A 66 -14.24 0.02 16.77
C HIS A 66 -15.43 -0.29 15.84
N VAL A 67 -15.20 -0.94 14.68
CA VAL A 67 -16.28 -1.40 13.79
C VAL A 67 -16.51 -2.89 13.99
N PHE A 68 -17.57 -3.22 14.71
CA PHE A 68 -17.92 -4.58 15.11
C PHE A 68 -19.35 -4.96 14.70
N ASP A 69 -19.56 -6.25 14.44
CA ASP A 69 -20.90 -6.83 14.31
C ASP A 69 -20.99 -8.13 15.09
N THR A 70 -22.12 -8.81 14.99
CA THR A 70 -22.25 -10.20 15.45
C THR A 70 -22.01 -11.17 14.29
N ASP A 71 -21.70 -12.42 14.60
CA ASP A 71 -21.73 -13.53 13.64
C ASP A 71 -23.14 -14.16 13.47
N GLY A 72 -24.16 -13.55 14.07
CA GLY A 72 -25.57 -13.92 13.92
C GLY A 72 -26.50 -13.18 14.90
N PRO A 73 -27.84 -13.35 14.84
CA PRO A 73 -28.80 -12.60 15.65
C PRO A 73 -28.59 -12.64 17.18
N GLN A 74 -27.90 -13.66 17.70
CA GLN A 74 -27.47 -13.79 19.10
C GLN A 74 -26.02 -14.28 19.21
N GLY A 75 -25.24 -13.92 18.20
CA GLY A 75 -23.87 -14.36 18.02
C GLY A 75 -22.85 -13.59 18.87
N VAL A 76 -21.59 -14.02 18.81
CA VAL A 76 -20.48 -13.32 19.48
C VAL A 76 -20.11 -12.06 18.71
N SER A 77 -19.62 -11.06 19.45
CA SER A 77 -19.10 -9.83 18.84
C SER A 77 -17.80 -10.12 18.10
N ARG A 78 -17.70 -9.69 16.85
CA ARG A 78 -16.50 -9.82 16.01
C ARG A 78 -16.20 -8.52 15.28
N VAL A 79 -14.94 -8.35 14.91
CA VAL A 79 -14.50 -7.25 14.03
C VAL A 79 -15.09 -7.45 12.63
N LEU A 80 -15.59 -6.38 12.03
CA LEU A 80 -16.00 -6.39 10.62
C LEU A 80 -14.82 -6.05 9.71
N LYS A 81 -14.78 -6.70 8.54
CA LYS A 81 -14.02 -6.19 7.41
C LYS A 81 -14.62 -4.85 6.99
N GLY A 82 -13.80 -3.82 6.80
CA GLY A 82 -14.21 -2.56 6.21
C GLY A 82 -14.47 -2.71 4.71
N ILE A 83 -15.20 -1.75 4.14
CA ILE A 83 -15.20 -1.55 2.68
C ILE A 83 -13.76 -1.24 2.27
N ASN A 84 -13.25 -1.88 1.22
CA ASN A 84 -11.86 -1.76 0.78
C ASN A 84 -11.72 -0.72 -0.36
N PRO A 85 -11.18 0.49 -0.09
CA PRO A 85 -10.95 1.51 -1.11
C PRO A 85 -9.57 1.45 -1.79
N PHE A 86 -8.73 0.47 -1.43
CA PHE A 86 -7.30 0.43 -1.78
C PHE A 86 -7.00 -0.49 -2.97
N LEU A 87 -8.02 -0.94 -3.69
CA LEU A 87 -7.87 -1.75 -4.89
C LEU A 87 -7.67 -0.85 -6.11
N MET A 88 -6.76 -1.25 -7.00
CA MET A 88 -6.59 -0.60 -8.30
C MET A 88 -6.45 -1.65 -9.39
N SER A 89 -6.78 -1.28 -10.63
CA SER A 89 -6.46 -2.06 -11.82
C SER A 89 -5.62 -1.21 -12.77
N MET A 90 -4.69 -1.85 -13.46
CA MET A 90 -3.88 -1.24 -14.50
C MET A 90 -3.99 -2.07 -15.77
N ASP A 91 -4.25 -1.42 -16.90
CA ASP A 91 -4.12 -2.01 -18.22
C ASP A 91 -2.88 -1.46 -18.92
N VAL A 92 -2.14 -2.35 -19.57
CA VAL A 92 -0.99 -2.06 -20.43
C VAL A 92 -1.35 -2.51 -21.84
N ASP A 93 -1.48 -1.57 -22.77
CA ASP A 93 -1.89 -1.80 -24.16
C ASP A 93 -3.19 -2.62 -24.30
N GLY A 94 -4.16 -2.33 -23.43
CA GLY A 94 -5.47 -2.99 -23.43
C GLY A 94 -5.50 -4.37 -22.76
N LYS A 95 -4.40 -4.81 -22.15
CA LYS A 95 -4.34 -6.03 -21.35
C LYS A 95 -4.22 -5.70 -19.86
N GLU A 96 -5.12 -6.25 -19.04
CA GLU A 96 -5.08 -6.09 -17.59
C GLU A 96 -3.82 -6.71 -16.99
N VAL A 97 -3.18 -5.98 -16.08
CA VAL A 97 -2.01 -6.45 -15.33
C VAL A 97 -2.45 -7.40 -14.23
N ASN A 98 -2.01 -8.65 -14.33
CA ASN A 98 -2.26 -9.69 -13.34
C ASN A 98 -0.98 -10.53 -13.11
N THR A 99 -1.05 -11.54 -12.25
CA THR A 99 0.10 -12.40 -11.90
C THR A 99 0.69 -13.17 -13.08
N GLU A 100 -0.08 -13.40 -14.15
CA GLU A 100 0.34 -14.17 -15.32
C GLU A 100 1.22 -13.34 -16.26
N CYS A 101 1.12 -12.01 -16.22
CA CYS A 101 1.82 -11.11 -17.12
C CYS A 101 2.84 -10.19 -16.42
N ILE A 102 3.26 -10.54 -15.21
CA ILE A 102 4.31 -9.83 -14.47
C ILE A 102 5.57 -10.67 -14.33
N THR A 103 6.71 -9.99 -14.25
CA THR A 103 8.02 -10.59 -13.95
C THR A 103 8.75 -9.73 -12.91
N ASN A 104 9.87 -10.23 -12.38
CA ASN A 104 10.68 -9.51 -11.36
C ASN A 104 9.86 -9.01 -10.16
N TRP A 105 8.88 -9.79 -9.72
CA TRP A 105 8.05 -9.46 -8.58
C TRP A 105 8.90 -9.40 -7.31
N LYS A 106 8.71 -8.35 -6.52
CA LYS A 106 9.33 -8.17 -5.20
C LYS A 106 8.36 -7.48 -4.27
N GLN A 107 8.44 -7.81 -2.99
CA GLN A 107 7.80 -7.07 -1.92
C GLN A 107 8.77 -6.77 -0.80
N CYS A 108 8.54 -5.65 -0.14
CA CYS A 108 9.34 -5.20 0.99
C CYS A 108 8.42 -4.56 2.04
N VAL A 109 8.53 -4.99 3.28
CA VAL A 109 8.00 -4.25 4.43
C VAL A 109 9.16 -3.43 4.97
N ASP A 110 9.06 -2.12 4.89
CA ASP A 110 9.99 -1.19 5.53
C ASP A 110 9.40 -0.74 6.87
N MET A 111 9.99 -1.23 7.97
CA MET A 111 9.51 -0.96 9.32
C MET A 111 9.87 0.44 9.82
N LYS A 112 10.90 1.09 9.23
CA LYS A 112 11.33 2.44 9.60
C LYS A 112 10.37 3.48 9.01
N GLU A 113 10.05 3.33 7.73
CA GLU A 113 9.10 4.20 7.03
C GLU A 113 7.63 3.77 7.25
N ALA A 114 7.41 2.58 7.83
CA ALA A 114 6.11 1.94 7.95
C ALA A 114 5.38 1.90 6.59
N THR A 115 6.03 1.28 5.61
CA THR A 115 5.46 1.06 4.28
C THR A 115 5.51 -0.40 3.89
N HIS A 116 4.50 -0.83 3.12
CA HIS A 116 4.51 -2.10 2.41
C HIS A 116 4.61 -1.81 0.92
N SER A 117 5.76 -2.16 0.35
CA SER A 117 6.10 -1.87 -1.03
C SER A 117 6.03 -3.12 -1.90
N SER A 118 5.66 -2.95 -3.15
CA SER A 118 5.62 -3.99 -4.17
C SER A 118 6.17 -3.43 -5.48
N SER A 119 6.90 -4.25 -6.21
CA SER A 119 7.39 -3.88 -7.54
C SER A 119 7.35 -5.07 -8.48
N PHE A 120 7.10 -4.81 -9.75
CA PHE A 120 7.16 -5.81 -10.81
C PHE A 120 7.32 -5.14 -12.18
N ARG A 121 7.73 -5.93 -13.17
CA ARG A 121 7.67 -5.56 -14.58
C ARG A 121 6.40 -6.11 -15.21
N ALA A 122 5.54 -5.23 -15.70
CA ALA A 122 4.28 -5.59 -16.35
C ALA A 122 4.44 -5.68 -17.87
N ALA A 123 3.95 -6.79 -18.45
CA ALA A 123 3.91 -7.05 -19.89
C ALA A 123 5.25 -6.86 -20.64
N GLY A 124 6.39 -6.87 -19.92
CA GLY A 124 7.71 -6.56 -20.47
C GLY A 124 7.93 -5.10 -20.89
N LYS A 125 6.94 -4.21 -20.69
CA LYS A 125 6.95 -2.83 -21.21
C LYS A 125 7.05 -1.76 -20.12
N VAL A 126 6.69 -2.09 -18.88
CA VAL A 126 6.55 -1.09 -17.82
C VAL A 126 7.10 -1.64 -16.52
N ASP A 127 8.00 -0.90 -15.88
CA ASP A 127 8.41 -1.14 -14.51
C ASP A 127 7.46 -0.38 -13.57
N VAL A 128 6.82 -1.11 -12.67
CA VAL A 128 5.84 -0.59 -11.70
C VAL A 128 6.41 -0.78 -10.30
N GLY A 129 6.36 0.28 -9.50
CA GLY A 129 6.56 0.23 -8.06
C GLY A 129 5.39 0.90 -7.35
N TYR A 130 4.96 0.36 -6.22
CA TYR A 130 4.04 1.07 -5.35
C TYR A 130 4.30 0.77 -3.89
N SER A 131 3.94 1.73 -3.03
CA SER A 131 4.01 1.62 -1.58
C SER A 131 2.67 1.96 -0.96
N ILE A 132 2.29 1.21 0.07
CA ILE A 132 1.06 1.40 0.85
C ILE A 132 1.44 1.74 2.28
N CYS A 133 0.81 2.76 2.86
CA CYS A 133 0.92 3.06 4.28
C CYS A 133 -0.43 3.47 4.89
N ALA A 134 -0.59 3.17 6.19
CA ALA A 134 -1.65 3.73 7.01
C ALA A 134 -1.17 5.06 7.61
N LEU A 135 -1.86 6.17 7.35
CA LEU A 135 -1.38 7.50 7.69
C LEU A 135 -1.55 7.77 9.20
N ARG A 136 -0.47 8.05 9.92
CA ARG A 136 -0.54 8.27 11.38
C ARG A 136 -1.26 9.57 11.77
N ASN A 137 -1.19 10.60 10.93
CA ASN A 137 -1.86 11.90 11.13
C ASN A 137 -3.31 11.93 10.62
N MET A 138 -3.75 10.90 9.90
CA MET A 138 -5.12 10.76 9.39
C MET A 138 -5.62 9.33 9.71
N PRO A 139 -6.20 9.10 10.91
CA PRO A 139 -6.37 7.77 11.50
C PRO A 139 -7.12 6.74 10.64
N TYR A 140 -8.02 7.17 9.75
CA TYR A 140 -8.82 6.28 8.89
C TYR A 140 -8.44 6.40 7.40
N ALA A 141 -7.25 6.93 7.10
CA ALA A 141 -6.76 7.09 5.76
C ALA A 141 -5.52 6.23 5.51
N GLY A 142 -5.42 5.72 4.29
CA GLY A 142 -4.20 5.14 3.75
C GLY A 142 -3.76 5.89 2.51
N LEU A 143 -2.48 5.81 2.19
CA LEU A 143 -1.92 6.36 0.96
C LEU A 143 -1.29 5.23 0.16
N ILE A 144 -1.58 5.21 -1.14
CA ILE A 144 -0.85 4.39 -2.10
C ILE A 144 -0.07 5.35 -3.00
N ARG A 145 1.26 5.24 -2.99
CA ARG A 145 2.13 5.94 -3.95
C ARG A 145 2.49 4.96 -5.03
N VAL A 146 2.21 5.32 -6.28
CA VAL A 146 2.49 4.48 -7.46
C VAL A 146 3.46 5.22 -8.36
N ASP A 147 4.55 4.54 -8.70
CA ASP A 147 5.57 4.99 -9.63
C ASP A 147 5.57 4.03 -10.84
N VAL A 148 5.50 4.61 -12.03
CA VAL A 148 5.38 3.86 -13.29
C VAL A 148 6.44 4.37 -14.26
N LYS A 149 7.30 3.47 -14.72
CA LYS A 149 8.35 3.76 -15.70
C LYS A 149 8.11 2.96 -16.97
N ALA A 150 7.78 3.66 -18.06
CA ALA A 150 7.72 3.04 -19.38
C ALA A 150 9.13 2.66 -19.86
N LEU A 151 9.27 1.46 -20.43
CA LEU A 151 10.49 0.96 -21.07
C LEU A 151 10.40 1.05 -22.60
N SER A 152 9.19 1.20 -23.12
CA SER A 152 8.86 1.42 -24.52
C SER A 152 7.51 2.15 -24.61
N ASP A 153 7.13 2.58 -25.81
CA ASP A 153 5.84 3.22 -26.05
C ASP A 153 4.69 2.32 -25.57
N VAL A 154 3.80 2.91 -24.77
CA VAL A 154 2.75 2.18 -24.05
C VAL A 154 1.53 3.07 -23.84
N SER A 155 0.35 2.46 -23.95
CA SER A 155 -0.91 3.03 -23.46
C SER A 155 -1.25 2.47 -22.08
N LEU A 156 -1.44 3.36 -21.11
CA LEU A 156 -1.80 3.00 -19.74
C LEU A 156 -3.22 3.43 -19.41
N LYS A 157 -3.98 2.54 -18.77
CA LYS A 157 -5.24 2.87 -18.11
C LYS A 157 -5.15 2.43 -16.66
N VAL A 158 -5.53 3.31 -15.74
CA VAL A 158 -5.57 3.00 -14.32
C VAL A 158 -6.95 3.32 -13.80
N ALA A 159 -7.50 2.45 -12.95
CA ALA A 159 -8.79 2.65 -12.32
C ALA A 159 -8.74 2.26 -10.84
N ALA A 160 -9.45 3.03 -10.01
CA ALA A 160 -9.70 2.67 -8.63
C ALA A 160 -10.86 1.69 -8.58
N ARG A 161 -10.76 0.68 -7.72
CA ARG A 161 -11.79 -0.31 -7.47
C ARG A 161 -12.15 -0.27 -5.99
N MET A 162 -13.36 -0.71 -5.69
CA MET A 162 -13.82 -0.89 -4.32
C MET A 162 -14.44 -2.26 -4.17
N ASP A 163 -14.08 -2.93 -3.08
CA ASP A 163 -14.72 -4.17 -2.65
C ASP A 163 -15.55 -3.92 -1.40
N ILE A 164 -16.80 -4.37 -1.42
CA ILE A 164 -17.74 -4.27 -0.31
C ILE A 164 -17.95 -5.70 0.19
N PRO A 165 -17.49 -6.03 1.42
CA PRO A 165 -17.66 -7.37 1.97
C PRO A 165 -19.13 -7.83 1.99
N GLN A 166 -19.36 -9.13 1.84
CA GLN A 166 -20.71 -9.70 1.76
C GLN A 166 -21.52 -9.49 3.06
N GLU A 167 -20.86 -9.22 4.19
CA GLU A 167 -21.52 -8.95 5.47
C GLU A 167 -22.23 -7.58 5.52
N TYR A 168 -22.10 -6.78 4.46
CA TYR A 168 -22.84 -5.54 4.30
C TYR A 168 -24.07 -5.70 3.42
N SER A 169 -25.10 -4.95 3.78
CA SER A 169 -26.34 -4.80 3.03
C SER A 169 -26.48 -3.37 2.50
N GLN A 170 -27.38 -3.20 1.52
CA GLN A 170 -27.71 -1.90 0.93
C GLN A 170 -26.49 -1.11 0.42
N PRO A 171 -25.56 -1.74 -0.34
CA PRO A 171 -24.41 -1.01 -0.85
C PRO A 171 -24.86 0.06 -1.83
N THR A 172 -24.30 1.26 -1.69
CA THR A 172 -24.41 2.33 -2.68
C THR A 172 -23.01 2.74 -3.10
N GLN A 173 -22.83 2.96 -4.41
CA GLN A 173 -21.59 3.49 -4.97
C GLN A 173 -21.90 4.74 -5.76
N ARG A 174 -21.08 5.77 -5.60
CA ARG A 174 -21.21 7.05 -6.29
C ARG A 174 -19.86 7.56 -6.73
N PHE A 175 -19.79 7.99 -7.99
CA PHE A 175 -18.67 8.82 -8.47
C PHE A 175 -19.02 10.28 -8.22
N ARG A 176 -18.14 10.99 -7.51
CA ARG A 176 -18.28 12.41 -7.21
C ARG A 176 -17.13 13.17 -7.84
N LYS A 177 -17.49 14.21 -8.59
CA LYS A 177 -16.56 15.25 -8.99
C LYS A 177 -16.41 16.22 -7.82
N MET A 178 -15.18 16.43 -7.37
CA MET A 178 -14.86 17.37 -6.30
C MET A 178 -13.80 18.36 -6.78
N ARG A 179 -13.73 19.50 -6.09
CA ARG A 179 -12.72 20.53 -6.31
C ARG A 179 -12.03 20.79 -4.98
N ALA A 180 -10.72 20.60 -4.94
CA ALA A 180 -9.87 21.00 -3.83
C ALA A 180 -9.01 22.16 -4.35
N ASP A 181 -9.30 23.37 -3.89
CA ASP A 181 -8.75 24.61 -4.42
C ASP A 181 -8.91 24.71 -5.96
N ASP A 182 -7.81 24.78 -6.70
CA ASP A 182 -7.81 24.81 -8.16
C ASP A 182 -7.73 23.42 -8.80
N THR A 183 -7.65 22.35 -8.00
CA THR A 183 -7.52 20.98 -8.48
C THR A 183 -8.86 20.28 -8.54
N GLN A 184 -9.27 19.90 -9.75
CA GLN A 184 -10.42 19.04 -9.96
C GLN A 184 -10.02 17.58 -9.74
N MET A 185 -10.77 16.87 -8.90
CA MET A 185 -10.55 15.45 -8.61
C MET A 185 -11.84 14.64 -8.72
N TYR A 186 -11.67 13.35 -9.02
CA TYR A 186 -12.76 12.39 -9.05
C TYR A 186 -12.59 11.42 -7.90
N MET A 187 -13.66 11.25 -7.13
CA MET A 187 -13.71 10.38 -5.97
C MET A 187 -14.75 9.29 -6.21
N LEU A 188 -14.34 8.04 -6.05
CA LEU A 188 -15.25 6.92 -5.89
C LEU A 188 -15.61 6.83 -4.40
N GLN A 189 -16.89 6.78 -4.08
CA GLN A 189 -17.38 6.65 -2.72
C GLN A 189 -18.36 5.49 -2.63
N SER A 190 -18.20 4.68 -1.59
CA SER A 190 -19.13 3.61 -1.24
C SER A 190 -19.70 3.82 0.17
N TYR A 191 -20.92 3.37 0.38
CA TYR A 191 -21.59 3.32 1.67
C TYR A 191 -22.36 2.01 1.78
N ALA A 192 -22.34 1.38 2.94
CA ALA A 192 -23.13 0.19 3.22
C ALA A 192 -23.42 0.04 4.72
N VAL A 193 -24.34 -0.87 5.06
CA VAL A 193 -24.81 -1.10 6.44
C VAL A 193 -24.60 -2.55 6.83
N SER A 194 -24.02 -2.80 8.01
CA SER A 194 -23.75 -4.17 8.47
C SER A 194 -25.04 -4.96 8.74
N ALA A 195 -24.98 -6.27 8.57
CA ALA A 195 -26.16 -7.13 8.58
C ALA A 195 -26.94 -7.14 9.90
N HIS A 196 -26.27 -7.17 11.06
CA HIS A 196 -26.96 -7.39 12.34
C HIS A 196 -27.06 -6.13 13.20
N ARG A 197 -25.94 -5.48 13.50
CA ARG A 197 -25.90 -4.29 14.38
C ARG A 197 -26.10 -2.96 13.66
N GLN A 198 -26.42 -3.00 12.35
CA GLN A 198 -26.72 -1.81 11.55
C GLN A 198 -25.59 -0.76 11.58
N GLN A 199 -24.33 -1.22 11.62
CA GLN A 199 -23.17 -0.32 11.58
C GLN A 199 -23.08 0.31 10.18
N LYS A 200 -23.02 1.63 10.12
CA LYS A 200 -22.96 2.39 8.88
C LYS A 200 -21.50 2.67 8.53
N VAL A 201 -21.03 2.16 7.39
CA VAL A 201 -19.63 2.28 6.96
C VAL A 201 -19.56 2.94 5.60
N SER A 202 -18.60 3.84 5.42
CA SER A 202 -18.30 4.46 4.13
C SER A 202 -16.81 4.41 3.85
N ALA A 203 -16.45 4.30 2.58
CA ALA A 203 -15.08 4.41 2.12
C ALA A 203 -15.03 5.26 0.84
N SER A 204 -13.91 5.93 0.64
CA SER A 204 -13.67 6.81 -0.51
C SER A 204 -12.25 6.64 -1.01
N SER A 205 -12.06 6.69 -2.32
CA SER A 205 -10.73 6.74 -2.96
C SER A 205 -10.72 7.74 -4.11
N ALA A 206 -9.58 8.36 -4.32
CA ALA A 206 -9.35 9.32 -5.39
C ALA A 206 -7.89 9.24 -5.85
N PHE A 207 -7.66 9.50 -7.13
CA PHE A 207 -6.31 9.69 -7.64
C PHE A 207 -5.88 11.14 -7.50
N ILE A 208 -4.63 11.32 -7.08
CA ILE A 208 -3.96 12.62 -7.05
C ILE A 208 -2.73 12.47 -7.93
N PHE A 209 -2.71 13.19 -9.05
CA PHE A 209 -1.57 13.22 -9.95
C PHE A 209 -0.66 14.37 -9.53
N ARG A 210 0.63 14.08 -9.34
CA ARG A 210 1.64 15.13 -9.15
C ARG A 210 1.73 15.93 -10.45
N GLN A 211 1.46 17.24 -10.38
CA GLN A 211 1.81 18.12 -11.49
C GLN A 211 3.33 18.09 -11.66
N LEU A 212 3.79 17.63 -12.82
CA LEU A 212 5.16 17.86 -13.25
C LEU A 212 5.20 19.31 -13.72
N TYR A 213 5.77 20.20 -12.91
CA TYR A 213 6.16 21.52 -13.41
C TYR A 213 7.20 21.27 -14.51
N THR A 214 6.82 21.54 -15.75
CA THR A 214 7.75 21.63 -16.86
C THR A 214 8.43 22.99 -16.70
N THR A 215 9.66 22.99 -16.17
CA THR A 215 10.59 24.11 -16.36
C THR A 215 11.02 24.21 -17.81
#